data_AF-A0A2J7PXE8-F1
#
_entry.id   AF-A0A2J7PXE8-F1
#
_cell.length_a   1.000
_cell.length_b   1.000
_cell.length_c   1.000
_cell.angle_alpha   90.00
_cell.angle_beta   90.00
_cell.angle_gamma   90.00
#
_symmetry.space_group_name_H-M   'P 1'
#
loop_
_entity.id
_entity.type
_entity.pdbx_description
1 polymer ?
#
loop_
_entity_poly.entity_id
_entity_poly.type
_entity_poly.pdbx_seq_one_letter_code
_entity_poly.pdbx_strand_id
1 'polypeptide(L)'
;MELESIDRLFCAYQKNGVANDGSIEDLRQIGKIRAKILSVIDGRRAQNCTILLSKLKMSDEDISKAILSMDNKDQLPIDMVEQLLKFIPSAEEAALLEEHSDEIDSLARADRFLYEISKIPHYEQRLRSLHYKKRFNVWIGEVQPRIKSVMEASREVARSRRLRRLLELVLALGNYMNRGARGNASGFRLTSLNRLADTKSSAVKGTTLLHYLVEILEKKFRDVLKLEEDIPHVREAAKVNMGELEKDMGFLRNGLKEVEREIEFHRSQPVATGDRFLPVMKEFLSSATCRFSELEDLFQDMKTRFDRAVRLFGEDNSTIQPDDFYGIFDAFLTAFIEARQDNENMKRRREEEEKRAVQEAELKKRTMERKNSRDGILAKVGNSLKNGLTNGLSAGGRESSGDAKGEFDDLISALRTGDVFGEDMAKFKRSRKSRISSNGNSPPHMNSLNREDSRERVLSNSRRGQ
;
A
#
# COMPACT_ATOMS: atom_id res chain seq x y z
N MET A 1 -22.53 1.20 61.90
CA MET A 1 -22.41 1.73 60.54
C MET A 1 -23.18 3.04 60.55
N GLU A 2 -22.50 4.19 60.42
CA GLU A 2 -23.15 5.50 60.47
C GLU A 2 -23.84 5.78 59.13
N LEU A 3 -25.12 5.44 59.03
CA LEU A 3 -25.90 5.60 57.80
C LEU A 3 -26.04 7.07 57.40
N GLU A 4 -26.11 7.99 58.37
CA GLU A 4 -26.20 9.44 58.09
C GLU A 4 -24.95 10.03 57.41
N SER A 5 -23.75 9.49 57.67
CA SER A 5 -22.54 9.97 57.02
C SER A 5 -22.46 9.49 55.57
N ILE A 6 -22.97 8.29 55.29
CA ILE A 6 -23.13 7.73 53.94
C ILE A 6 -24.12 8.58 53.13
N ASP A 7 -25.30 8.89 53.70
CA ASP A 7 -26.32 9.70 53.02
C ASP A 7 -25.82 11.12 52.71
N ARG A 8 -24.99 11.71 53.58
CA ARG A 8 -24.36 13.01 53.29
C ARG A 8 -23.29 12.94 52.21
N LEU A 9 -22.50 11.86 52.17
CA LEU A 9 -21.38 11.72 51.24
C LEU A 9 -21.82 11.32 49.82
N PHE A 10 -22.90 10.55 49.71
CA PHE A 10 -23.43 10.02 48.44
C PHE A 10 -24.83 10.54 48.10
N CYS A 11 -25.18 11.73 48.61
CA CYS A 11 -26.46 12.36 48.35
C CYS A 11 -26.67 12.60 46.84
N ALA A 12 -27.83 12.19 46.33
CA ALA A 12 -28.22 12.40 44.94
C ALA A 12 -28.36 13.91 44.60
N TYR A 13 -28.66 14.76 45.58
CA TYR A 13 -28.65 16.22 45.41
C TYR A 13 -27.23 16.77 45.52
N GLN A 14 -26.64 17.12 44.38
CA GLN A 14 -25.32 17.72 44.32
C GLN A 14 -25.42 19.25 44.17
N LYS A 15 -24.48 19.96 44.79
CA LYS A 15 -24.19 21.37 44.44
C LYS A 15 -23.30 21.31 43.20
N ASN A 16 -23.74 21.93 42.10
CA ASN A 16 -23.14 21.94 40.75
C ASN A 16 -21.75 21.30 40.56
N GLY A 17 -21.69 20.40 39.57
CA GLY A 17 -20.52 19.62 39.19
C GLY A 17 -19.19 20.40 39.06
N VAL A 18 -18.13 19.68 39.44
CA VAL A 18 -16.70 19.91 39.20
C VAL A 18 -16.28 21.39 39.15
N ALA A 19 -15.91 21.92 40.31
CA ALA A 19 -15.03 23.08 40.38
C ALA A 19 -13.68 22.71 39.74
N ASN A 20 -13.44 23.19 38.52
CA ASN A 20 -12.08 23.35 38.04
C ASN A 20 -11.51 24.56 38.77
N ASP A 21 -10.49 24.33 39.59
CA ASP A 21 -9.80 25.35 40.37
C ASP A 21 -9.20 26.42 39.43
N GLY A 22 -9.55 27.69 39.68
CA GLY A 22 -8.86 28.85 39.12
C GLY A 22 -9.67 29.75 38.19
N SER A 23 -10.45 30.69 38.74
CA SER A 23 -10.43 32.10 38.29
C SER A 23 -11.11 33.02 39.32
N ILE A 24 -10.55 34.22 39.49
CA ILE A 24 -10.96 35.26 40.46
C ILE A 24 -12.31 35.93 40.10
N GLU A 25 -12.92 35.58 38.96
CA GLU A 25 -14.16 36.19 38.47
C GLU A 25 -15.44 35.58 39.06
N ASP A 26 -15.37 34.39 39.67
CA ASP A 26 -16.54 33.70 40.25
C ASP A 26 -17.07 34.29 41.57
N LEU A 27 -16.33 35.20 42.22
CA LEU A 27 -16.79 35.86 43.46
C LEU A 27 -17.91 36.88 43.23
N ARG A 28 -18.23 37.24 41.98
CA ARG A 28 -19.26 38.26 41.68
C ARG A 28 -20.67 37.70 41.43
N GLN A 29 -20.86 36.38 41.43
CA GLN A 29 -22.15 35.73 41.16
C GLN A 29 -22.72 34.93 42.35
N ILE A 30 -22.50 35.42 43.57
CA ILE A 30 -22.99 34.80 44.83
C ILE A 30 -24.52 35.00 45.03
N GLY A 31 -25.21 35.76 44.17
CA GLY A 31 -26.60 36.19 44.39
C GLY A 31 -27.72 35.41 43.69
N LYS A 32 -27.46 34.37 42.88
CA LYS A 32 -28.54 33.53 42.30
C LYS A 32 -28.67 32.26 43.12
N ILE A 33 -29.87 32.00 43.65
CA ILE A 33 -30.26 30.73 44.29
C ILE A 33 -29.77 29.59 43.39
N ARG A 34 -28.72 28.90 43.82
CA ARG A 34 -28.16 27.76 43.08
C ARG A 34 -29.10 26.58 43.34
N ALA A 35 -29.94 26.28 42.35
CA ALA A 35 -30.84 25.13 42.38
C ALA A 35 -30.02 23.85 42.63
N LYS A 36 -30.46 23.01 43.56
CA LYS A 36 -29.85 21.70 43.79
C LYS A 36 -30.09 20.87 42.53
N ILE A 37 -29.03 20.31 41.95
CA ILE A 37 -29.16 19.43 40.79
C ILE A 37 -29.16 18.00 41.31
N LEU A 38 -30.21 17.26 40.99
CA LEU A 38 -30.36 15.85 41.29
C LEU A 38 -29.64 15.04 40.21
N SER A 39 -28.63 14.26 40.60
CA SER A 39 -27.93 13.35 39.70
C SER A 39 -27.82 11.99 40.37
N VAL A 40 -28.33 10.99 39.68
CA VAL A 40 -28.51 9.63 40.18
C VAL A 40 -27.66 8.64 39.39
N ILE A 41 -27.39 8.96 38.13
CA ILE A 41 -26.53 8.17 37.24
C ILE A 41 -25.05 8.35 37.63
N ASP A 42 -24.23 7.31 37.40
CA ASP A 42 -22.82 7.36 37.71
C ASP A 42 -22.10 8.53 37.02
N GLY A 43 -21.20 9.20 37.74
CA GLY A 43 -20.58 10.44 37.27
C GLY A 43 -19.81 10.29 35.96
N ARG A 44 -19.23 9.12 35.67
CA ARG A 44 -18.46 8.88 34.44
C ARG A 44 -19.38 8.74 33.23
N ARG A 45 -20.46 7.98 33.35
CA ARG A 45 -21.49 7.82 32.32
C ARG A 45 -22.25 9.12 32.10
N ALA A 46 -22.63 9.82 33.15
CA ALA A 46 -23.28 11.13 33.07
C ALA A 46 -22.41 12.16 32.34
N GLN A 47 -21.10 12.20 32.64
CA GLN A 47 -20.15 13.07 31.93
C GLN A 47 -20.03 12.70 30.44
N ASN A 48 -19.86 11.41 30.13
CA ASN A 48 -19.78 10.95 28.74
C ASN A 48 -21.06 11.24 27.95
N CYS A 49 -22.22 11.07 28.57
CA CYS A 49 -23.52 11.42 27.99
C CYS A 49 -23.62 12.92 27.74
N THR A 50 -23.22 13.75 28.70
CA THR A 50 -23.21 15.21 28.55
C THR A 50 -22.29 15.65 27.40
N ILE A 51 -21.13 15.00 27.23
CA ILE A 51 -20.24 15.25 26.09
C ILE A 51 -20.93 14.91 24.76
N LEU A 52 -21.63 13.77 24.67
CA LEU A 52 -22.41 13.43 23.48
C LEU A 52 -23.47 14.49 23.17
N LEU A 53 -24.28 14.87 24.17
CA LEU A 53 -25.34 15.86 24.00
C LEU A 53 -24.80 17.25 23.60
N SER A 54 -23.59 17.59 24.05
CA SER A 54 -22.91 18.83 23.64
C SER A 54 -22.53 18.85 22.15
N LYS A 55 -22.21 17.68 21.58
CA LYS A 55 -21.88 17.52 20.15
C LYS A 55 -23.13 17.53 19.27
N LEU A 56 -24.21 16.91 19.76
CA LEU A 56 -25.51 16.86 19.07
C LEU A 56 -26.16 18.24 18.93
N LYS A 57 -25.96 19.14 19.90
CA LYS A 57 -26.52 20.51 19.91
C LYS A 57 -28.05 20.56 19.69
N MET A 58 -28.75 19.52 20.13
CA MET A 58 -30.20 19.39 20.07
C MET A 58 -30.77 19.41 21.50
N SER A 59 -32.04 19.81 21.62
CA SER A 59 -32.79 19.63 22.87
C SER A 59 -33.19 18.16 23.04
N ASP A 60 -33.41 17.73 24.28
CA ASP A 60 -33.78 16.34 24.59
C ASP A 60 -35.13 15.97 23.92
N GLU A 61 -36.04 16.93 23.84
CA GLU A 61 -37.29 16.81 23.09
C GLU A 61 -37.08 16.64 21.58
N ASP A 62 -36.16 17.41 20.99
CA ASP A 62 -35.87 17.32 19.55
C ASP A 62 -35.23 15.98 19.21
N ILE A 63 -34.37 15.45 20.09
CA ILE A 63 -33.79 14.11 19.92
C ILE A 63 -34.89 13.05 19.98
N SER A 64 -35.79 13.15 20.97
CA SER A 64 -36.92 12.22 21.12
C SER A 64 -37.86 12.25 19.92
N LYS A 65 -38.19 13.47 19.42
CA LYS A 65 -38.99 13.67 18.20
C LYS A 65 -38.27 13.15 16.96
N ALA A 66 -36.96 13.34 16.85
CA ALA A 66 -36.17 12.81 15.73
C ALA A 66 -36.20 11.28 15.72
N ILE A 67 -36.07 10.62 16.87
CA ILE A 67 -36.09 9.15 16.95
C ILE A 67 -37.49 8.60 16.65
N LEU A 68 -38.56 9.19 17.23
CA LEU A 68 -39.94 8.79 16.94
C LEU A 68 -40.32 8.98 15.47
N SER A 69 -39.80 10.03 14.83
CA SER A 69 -40.05 10.30 13.41
C SER A 69 -39.09 9.59 12.46
N MET A 70 -38.23 8.70 12.95
CA MET A 70 -37.18 7.99 12.20
C MET A 70 -36.24 8.91 11.42
N ASP A 71 -35.90 10.04 12.04
CA ASP A 71 -35.03 11.08 11.55
C ASP A 71 -35.43 11.61 10.16
N ASN A 72 -36.71 11.97 10.02
CA ASN A 72 -37.28 12.47 8.75
C ASN A 72 -36.64 13.77 8.24
N LYS A 73 -35.98 14.54 9.11
CA LYS A 73 -35.28 15.78 8.78
C LYS A 73 -33.76 15.59 8.60
N ASP A 74 -33.28 14.34 8.68
CA ASP A 74 -31.86 13.99 8.58
C ASP A 74 -30.96 14.80 9.52
N GLN A 75 -31.40 14.97 10.77
CA GLN A 75 -30.74 15.74 11.81
C GLN A 75 -29.77 14.88 12.64
N LEU A 76 -29.85 13.56 12.55
CA LEU A 76 -29.01 12.61 13.29
C LEU A 76 -28.01 11.93 12.34
N PRO A 77 -26.75 12.38 12.32
CA PRO A 77 -25.67 11.70 11.59
C PRO A 77 -25.47 10.25 12.05
N ILE A 78 -24.96 9.38 11.17
CA ILE A 78 -24.75 7.94 11.45
C ILE A 78 -23.90 7.73 12.70
N ASP A 79 -22.81 8.48 12.84
CA ASP A 79 -21.89 8.42 13.97
C ASP A 79 -22.56 8.86 15.28
N MET A 80 -23.48 9.81 15.22
CA MET A 80 -24.27 10.24 16.39
C MET A 80 -25.28 9.19 16.79
N VAL A 81 -25.97 8.55 15.84
CA VAL A 81 -26.86 7.41 16.11
C VAL A 81 -26.07 6.25 16.74
N GLU A 82 -24.86 5.97 16.25
CA GLU A 82 -23.95 4.97 16.82
C GLU A 82 -23.49 5.32 18.24
N GLN A 83 -23.24 6.61 18.53
CA GLN A 83 -22.93 7.03 19.90
C GLN A 83 -24.14 6.92 20.83
N LEU A 84 -25.35 7.28 20.35
CA LEU A 84 -26.59 7.17 21.13
C LEU A 84 -26.87 5.71 21.55
N LEU A 85 -26.51 4.73 20.72
CA LEU A 85 -26.61 3.30 21.05
C LEU A 85 -25.75 2.88 22.25
N LYS A 86 -24.75 3.68 22.65
CA LYS A 86 -23.94 3.42 23.85
C LYS A 86 -24.58 3.92 25.13
N PHE A 87 -25.60 4.77 25.03
CA PHE A 87 -26.30 5.40 26.15
C PHE A 87 -27.77 4.99 26.15
N ILE A 88 -28.00 3.70 26.27
CA ILE A 88 -29.34 3.12 26.46
C ILE A 88 -29.57 3.00 27.97
N PRO A 89 -30.66 3.58 28.51
CA PRO A 89 -30.97 3.46 29.94
C PRO A 89 -31.22 1.99 30.28
N SER A 90 -30.57 1.49 31.33
CA SER A 90 -30.87 0.15 31.85
C SER A 90 -32.26 0.14 32.49
N ALA A 91 -32.85 -1.05 32.68
CA ALA A 91 -34.15 -1.16 33.36
C ALA A 91 -34.11 -0.60 34.79
N GLU A 92 -32.97 -0.77 35.48
CA GLU A 92 -32.72 -0.23 36.81
C GLU A 92 -32.62 1.30 36.78
N GLU A 93 -31.85 1.85 35.83
CA GLU A 93 -31.72 3.31 35.64
C GLU A 93 -33.07 3.94 35.29
N ALA A 94 -33.85 3.31 34.43
CA ALA A 94 -35.18 3.79 34.05
C ALA A 94 -36.15 3.81 35.24
N ALA A 95 -36.17 2.76 36.06
CA ALA A 95 -36.99 2.71 37.27
C ALA A 95 -36.57 3.77 38.29
N LEU A 96 -35.26 3.93 38.48
CA LEU A 96 -34.71 4.91 39.42
C LEU A 96 -34.97 6.35 38.98
N LEU A 97 -34.92 6.64 37.67
CA LEU A 97 -35.28 7.95 37.14
C LEU A 97 -36.80 8.22 37.23
N GLU A 98 -37.63 7.18 37.13
CA GLU A 98 -39.08 7.28 37.30
C GLU A 98 -39.47 7.66 38.74
N GLU A 99 -38.75 7.17 39.76
CA GLU A 99 -38.97 7.58 41.17
C GLU A 99 -38.77 9.09 41.40
N HIS A 100 -38.04 9.75 40.50
CA HIS A 100 -37.77 11.18 40.52
C HIS A 100 -38.53 11.96 39.44
N SER A 101 -39.62 11.40 38.91
CA SER A 101 -40.45 12.01 37.85
C SER A 101 -41.05 13.36 38.22
N ASP A 102 -41.22 13.65 39.51
CA ASP A 102 -41.83 14.89 40.00
C ASP A 102 -40.83 16.07 40.01
N GLU A 103 -39.53 15.78 39.86
CA GLU A 103 -38.42 16.72 40.03
C GLU A 103 -37.55 16.87 38.75
N ILE A 104 -38.16 16.71 37.56
CA ILE A 104 -37.47 16.69 36.26
C ILE A 104 -36.64 17.97 36.00
N ASP A 105 -37.13 19.14 36.42
CA ASP A 105 -36.42 20.41 36.21
C ASP A 105 -35.18 20.56 37.10
N SER A 106 -35.07 19.76 38.15
CA SER A 106 -33.88 19.66 39.00
C SER A 106 -32.92 18.55 38.57
N LEU A 107 -33.28 17.66 37.64
CA LEU A 107 -32.39 16.61 37.17
C LEU A 107 -31.19 17.20 36.39
N ALA A 108 -30.01 16.59 36.59
CA ALA A 108 -28.86 16.87 35.74
C ALA A 108 -29.17 16.54 34.28
N ARG A 109 -28.49 17.22 33.35
CA ARG A 109 -28.77 17.09 31.90
C ARG A 109 -28.73 15.65 31.39
N ALA A 110 -27.77 14.85 31.87
CA ALA A 110 -27.64 13.45 31.46
C ALA A 110 -28.80 12.60 31.98
N ASP A 111 -29.16 12.76 33.26
CA ASP A 111 -30.28 12.08 33.91
C ASP A 111 -31.62 12.45 33.24
N ARG A 112 -31.86 13.74 32.99
CA ARG A 112 -33.03 14.24 32.25
C ARG A 112 -33.12 13.64 30.85
N PHE A 113 -32.01 13.60 30.12
CA PHE A 113 -31.97 12.98 28.79
C PHE A 113 -32.30 11.48 28.85
N LEU A 114 -31.65 10.72 29.75
CA LEU A 114 -31.88 9.28 29.91
C LEU A 114 -33.33 8.97 30.31
N TYR A 115 -33.94 9.83 31.12
CA TYR A 115 -35.35 9.74 31.49
C TYR A 115 -36.29 10.05 30.31
N GLU A 116 -36.02 11.09 29.52
CA GLU A 116 -36.86 11.39 28.35
C GLU A 116 -36.83 10.26 27.29
N ILE A 117 -35.66 9.63 27.08
CA ILE A 117 -35.58 8.50 26.14
C ILE A 117 -36.12 7.19 26.71
N SER A 118 -36.14 6.99 28.04
CA SER A 118 -36.71 5.78 28.65
C SER A 118 -38.23 5.70 28.44
N LYS A 119 -38.90 6.85 28.30
CA LYS A 119 -40.33 6.94 27.94
C LYS A 119 -40.63 6.48 26.52
N ILE A 120 -39.63 6.40 25.64
CA ILE A 120 -39.82 5.99 24.25
C ILE A 120 -39.95 4.46 24.21
N PRO A 121 -41.10 3.91 23.78
CA PRO A 121 -41.28 2.46 23.72
C PRO A 121 -40.27 1.84 22.76
N HIS A 122 -39.54 0.82 23.20
CA HIS A 122 -38.54 0.11 22.40
C HIS A 122 -37.45 1.05 21.82
N TYR A 123 -37.02 2.04 22.62
CA TYR A 123 -35.98 3.00 22.22
C TYR A 123 -34.75 2.35 21.58
N GLU A 124 -34.18 1.32 22.23
CA GLU A 124 -33.00 0.62 21.75
C GLU A 124 -33.22 0.03 20.35
N GLN A 125 -34.33 -0.67 20.16
CA GLN A 125 -34.65 -1.36 18.92
C GLN A 125 -34.97 -0.36 17.79
N ARG A 126 -35.66 0.74 18.10
CA ARG A 126 -35.88 1.85 17.17
C ARG A 126 -34.56 2.46 16.71
N LEU A 127 -33.65 2.71 17.65
CA LEU A 127 -32.36 3.32 17.36
C LEU A 127 -31.45 2.36 16.56
N ARG A 128 -31.44 1.08 16.90
CA ARG A 128 -30.75 0.02 16.12
C ARG A 128 -31.30 -0.06 14.70
N SER A 129 -32.61 0.00 14.54
CA SER A 129 -33.30 0.01 13.24
C SER A 129 -32.97 1.27 12.41
N LEU A 130 -32.94 2.44 13.05
CA LEU A 130 -32.54 3.70 12.41
C LEU A 130 -31.07 3.65 11.97
N HIS A 131 -30.17 3.19 12.83
CA HIS A 131 -28.75 3.01 12.51
C HIS A 131 -28.58 2.08 11.31
N TYR A 132 -29.24 0.91 11.35
CA TYR A 132 -29.21 -0.07 10.28
C TYR A 132 -29.71 0.55 8.96
N LYS A 133 -30.85 1.24 8.98
CA LYS A 133 -31.39 1.95 7.81
C LYS A 133 -30.40 2.93 7.21
N LYS A 134 -29.75 3.77 8.03
CA LYS A 134 -28.80 4.78 7.51
C LYS A 134 -27.52 4.15 6.97
N ARG A 135 -27.04 3.06 7.58
CA ARG A 135 -25.76 2.44 7.23
C ARG A 135 -25.86 1.34 6.17
N PHE A 136 -27.06 0.82 5.90
CA PHE A 136 -27.30 -0.24 4.92
C PHE A 136 -26.65 0.02 3.56
N ASN A 137 -26.84 1.20 2.98
CA ASN A 137 -26.27 1.53 1.67
C ASN A 137 -24.74 1.57 1.66
N VAL A 138 -24.13 1.95 2.79
CA VAL A 138 -22.67 1.97 2.95
C VAL A 138 -22.14 0.54 2.94
N TRP A 139 -22.73 -0.34 3.75
CA TRP A 139 -22.33 -1.74 3.79
C TRP A 139 -22.52 -2.46 2.45
N ILE A 140 -23.64 -2.23 1.74
CA ILE A 140 -23.83 -2.77 0.38
C ILE A 140 -22.72 -2.26 -0.55
N GLY A 141 -22.38 -0.97 -0.47
CA GLY A 141 -21.32 -0.34 -1.27
C GLY A 141 -19.91 -0.86 -0.97
N GLU A 142 -19.66 -1.37 0.24
CA GLU A 142 -18.39 -1.99 0.64
C GLU A 142 -18.29 -3.46 0.21
N VAL A 143 -19.39 -4.21 0.29
CA VAL A 143 -19.45 -5.65 -0.01
C VAL A 143 -19.52 -5.92 -1.51
N GLN A 144 -20.33 -5.17 -2.25
CA GLN A 144 -20.59 -5.42 -3.67
C GLN A 144 -19.32 -5.35 -4.56
N PRO A 145 -18.38 -4.40 -4.39
CA PRO A 145 -17.15 -4.36 -5.18
C PRO A 145 -16.25 -5.59 -4.94
N ARG A 146 -16.17 -6.08 -3.70
CA ARG A 146 -15.39 -7.29 -3.35
C ARG A 146 -15.95 -8.54 -4.02
N ILE A 147 -17.28 -8.64 -4.11
CA ILE A 147 -17.94 -9.72 -4.87
C ILE A 147 -17.60 -9.61 -6.36
N LYS A 148 -17.75 -8.41 -6.93
CA LYS A 148 -17.51 -8.18 -8.36
C LYS A 148 -16.04 -8.42 -8.75
N SER A 149 -15.07 -8.05 -7.92
CA SER A 149 -13.65 -8.26 -8.23
C SER A 149 -13.34 -9.75 -8.39
N VAL A 150 -13.85 -10.61 -7.50
CA VAL A 150 -13.69 -12.08 -7.61
C VAL A 150 -14.42 -12.63 -8.84
N MET A 151 -15.62 -12.14 -9.15
CA MET A 151 -16.37 -12.57 -10.34
C MET A 151 -15.64 -12.27 -11.65
N GLU A 152 -15.13 -11.04 -11.79
CA GLU A 152 -14.41 -10.64 -12.99
C GLU A 152 -13.04 -11.32 -13.05
N ALA A 153 -12.30 -11.39 -11.95
CA ALA A 153 -11.03 -12.13 -11.90
C ALA A 153 -11.21 -13.60 -12.30
N SER A 154 -12.25 -14.29 -11.78
CA SER A 154 -12.62 -15.66 -12.18
C SER A 154 -12.83 -15.79 -13.69
N ARG A 155 -13.55 -14.84 -14.28
CA ARG A 155 -13.86 -14.83 -15.72
C ARG A 155 -12.61 -14.56 -16.54
N GLU A 156 -11.78 -13.61 -16.12
CA GLU A 156 -10.58 -13.17 -16.80
C GLU A 156 -9.53 -14.28 -16.86
N VAL A 157 -9.20 -14.90 -15.71
CA VAL A 157 -8.23 -16.01 -15.67
C VAL A 157 -8.68 -17.19 -16.52
N ALA A 158 -9.99 -17.48 -16.55
CA ALA A 158 -10.53 -18.58 -17.34
C ALA A 158 -10.50 -18.31 -18.85
N ARG A 159 -10.62 -17.05 -19.27
CA ARG A 159 -10.72 -16.64 -20.70
C ARG A 159 -9.42 -16.12 -21.29
N SER A 160 -8.43 -15.75 -20.48
CA SER A 160 -7.17 -15.21 -20.96
C SER A 160 -6.43 -16.22 -21.83
N ARG A 161 -6.32 -15.88 -23.13
CA ARG A 161 -5.53 -16.66 -24.09
C ARG A 161 -4.04 -16.49 -23.84
N ARG A 162 -3.64 -15.29 -23.40
CA ARG A 162 -2.25 -14.98 -23.05
C ARG A 162 -1.78 -15.80 -21.85
N LEU A 163 -2.62 -15.93 -20.82
CA LEU A 163 -2.32 -16.79 -19.67
C LEU A 163 -2.16 -18.26 -20.09
N ARG A 164 -3.10 -18.77 -20.88
CA ARG A 164 -3.02 -20.15 -21.39
C ARG A 164 -1.73 -20.40 -22.17
N ARG A 165 -1.33 -19.45 -23.03
CA ARG A 165 -0.09 -19.55 -23.80
C ARG A 165 1.15 -19.50 -22.91
N LEU A 166 1.13 -18.66 -21.88
CA LEU A 166 2.21 -18.60 -20.90
C LEU A 166 2.37 -19.93 -20.17
N LEU A 167 1.28 -20.52 -19.69
CA LEU A 167 1.30 -21.82 -19.01
C LEU A 167 1.84 -22.94 -19.90
N GLU A 168 1.48 -22.95 -21.18
CA GLU A 168 2.01 -23.91 -22.16
C GLU A 168 3.53 -23.77 -22.32
N LEU A 169 4.06 -22.55 -22.39
CA LEU A 169 5.50 -22.29 -22.49
C LEU A 169 6.23 -22.69 -21.21
N VAL A 170 5.66 -22.41 -20.05
CA VAL A 170 6.21 -22.84 -18.75
C VAL A 170 6.25 -24.37 -18.68
N LEU A 171 5.18 -25.06 -19.11
CA LEU A 171 5.14 -26.51 -19.14
C LEU A 171 6.21 -27.09 -20.08
N ALA A 172 6.34 -26.54 -21.29
CA ALA A 172 7.36 -26.97 -22.26
C ALA A 172 8.78 -26.77 -21.72
N LEU A 173 9.04 -25.63 -21.09
CA LEU A 173 10.33 -25.30 -20.47
C LEU A 173 10.64 -26.26 -19.30
N GLY A 174 9.66 -26.48 -18.42
CA GLY A 174 9.78 -27.42 -17.31
C GLY A 174 10.05 -28.86 -17.76
N ASN A 175 9.33 -29.34 -18.78
CA ASN A 175 9.54 -30.68 -19.35
C ASN A 175 10.92 -30.82 -20.01
N TYR A 176 11.38 -29.77 -20.70
CA TYR A 176 12.70 -29.78 -21.33
C TYR A 176 13.85 -29.81 -20.30
N MET A 177 13.70 -29.08 -19.19
CA MET A 177 14.72 -29.00 -18.15
C MET A 177 14.77 -30.25 -17.26
N ASN A 178 13.62 -30.81 -16.92
CA ASN A 178 13.51 -31.91 -15.95
C ASN A 178 13.53 -33.31 -16.60
N ARG A 179 14.30 -33.51 -17.69
CA ARG A 179 14.32 -34.78 -18.46
C ARG A 179 14.47 -36.02 -17.54
N GLY A 180 13.76 -37.10 -17.88
CA GLY A 180 13.70 -38.33 -17.08
C GLY A 180 12.37 -38.44 -16.34
N ALA A 181 12.35 -39.05 -15.15
CA ALA A 181 11.11 -39.31 -14.40
C ALA A 181 10.34 -38.04 -13.94
N ARG A 182 10.98 -36.86 -14.01
CA ARG A 182 10.39 -35.55 -13.67
C ARG A 182 9.99 -34.72 -14.90
N GLY A 183 10.23 -35.24 -16.11
CA GLY A 183 9.80 -34.66 -17.39
C GLY A 183 8.69 -35.54 -17.97
N ASN A 184 7.83 -34.99 -18.82
CA ASN A 184 6.54 -35.57 -19.28
C ASN A 184 5.33 -35.24 -18.37
N ALA A 185 5.38 -34.11 -17.66
CA ALA A 185 4.21 -33.58 -17.01
C ALA A 185 3.17 -33.11 -18.07
N SER A 186 1.89 -33.33 -17.79
CA SER A 186 0.76 -32.80 -18.58
C SER A 186 0.22 -31.48 -18.01
N GLY A 187 0.69 -31.09 -16.84
CA GLY A 187 0.32 -29.87 -16.12
C GLY A 187 1.16 -29.73 -14.84
N PHE A 188 1.05 -28.60 -14.17
CA PHE A 188 1.75 -28.31 -12.92
C PHE A 188 0.83 -27.54 -11.98
N ARG A 189 1.11 -27.60 -10.68
CA ARG A 189 0.38 -26.83 -9.65
C ARG A 189 0.63 -25.34 -9.84
N LEU A 190 -0.39 -24.51 -9.69
CA LEU A 190 -0.32 -23.08 -10.04
C LEU A 190 0.78 -22.36 -9.24
N THR A 191 0.96 -22.74 -7.97
CA THR A 191 2.03 -22.25 -7.09
C THR A 191 3.44 -22.40 -7.66
N SER A 192 3.64 -23.31 -8.62
CA SER A 192 4.94 -23.51 -9.30
C SER A 192 5.33 -22.32 -10.18
N LEU A 193 4.39 -21.47 -10.60
CA LEU A 193 4.68 -20.23 -11.33
C LEU A 193 5.65 -19.33 -10.58
N ASN A 194 5.43 -19.19 -9.26
CA ASN A 194 6.27 -18.34 -8.41
C ASN A 194 7.67 -18.94 -8.18
N ARG A 195 7.88 -20.23 -8.46
CA ARG A 195 9.19 -20.89 -8.37
C ARG A 195 10.09 -20.67 -9.58
N LEU A 196 9.57 -20.05 -10.65
CA LEU A 196 10.39 -19.72 -11.82
C LEU A 196 11.49 -18.69 -11.49
N ALA A 197 11.24 -17.83 -10.50
CA ALA A 197 12.24 -16.89 -10.00
C ALA A 197 13.37 -17.58 -9.20
N ASP A 198 13.10 -18.75 -8.59
CA ASP A 198 14.08 -19.46 -7.75
C ASP A 198 15.16 -20.18 -8.56
N THR A 199 14.83 -20.55 -9.80
CA THR A 199 15.76 -21.30 -10.67
C THR A 199 16.76 -20.34 -11.31
N LYS A 200 18.00 -20.34 -10.83
CA LYS A 200 19.06 -19.42 -11.28
C LYS A 200 19.86 -19.98 -12.46
N SER A 201 20.32 -19.10 -13.34
CA SER A 201 21.23 -19.44 -14.43
C SER A 201 22.63 -19.77 -13.90
N SER A 202 23.24 -20.84 -14.42
CA SER A 202 24.65 -21.18 -14.16
C SER A 202 25.62 -20.34 -14.97
N ALA A 203 25.20 -19.82 -16.12
CA ALA A 203 26.04 -19.06 -17.05
C ALA A 203 26.08 -17.56 -16.73
N VAL A 204 24.94 -16.99 -16.29
CA VAL A 204 24.82 -15.54 -16.06
C VAL A 204 24.36 -15.29 -14.63
N LYS A 205 25.24 -14.71 -13.81
CA LYS A 205 24.91 -14.34 -12.43
C LYS A 205 23.76 -13.32 -12.42
N GLY A 206 22.78 -13.55 -11.54
CA GLY A 206 21.62 -12.66 -11.38
C GLY A 206 20.47 -12.91 -12.37
N THR A 207 20.62 -13.83 -13.34
CA THR A 207 19.53 -14.21 -14.25
C THR A 207 18.81 -15.45 -13.74
N THR A 208 17.48 -15.42 -13.77
CA THR A 208 16.62 -16.55 -13.36
C THR A 208 15.89 -17.16 -14.55
N LEU A 209 15.21 -18.28 -14.34
CA LEU A 209 14.38 -18.90 -15.37
C LEU A 209 13.22 -18.00 -15.80
N LEU A 210 12.68 -17.19 -14.88
CA LEU A 210 11.69 -16.18 -15.20
C LEU A 210 12.23 -15.11 -16.16
N HIS A 211 13.44 -14.59 -15.92
CA HIS A 211 14.10 -13.67 -16.85
C HIS A 211 14.27 -14.29 -18.24
N TYR A 212 14.71 -15.55 -18.30
CA TYR A 212 14.84 -16.28 -19.56
C TYR A 212 13.49 -16.47 -20.28
N LEU A 213 12.43 -16.79 -19.53
CA LEU A 213 11.07 -16.88 -20.07
C LEU A 213 10.63 -15.55 -20.68
N VAL A 214 10.82 -14.42 -19.96
CA VAL A 214 10.48 -13.09 -20.50
C VAL A 214 11.25 -12.79 -21.77
N GLU A 215 12.54 -13.13 -21.84
CA GLU A 215 13.36 -12.94 -23.04
C GLU A 215 12.82 -13.74 -24.24
N ILE A 216 12.36 -14.99 -24.01
CA ILE A 216 11.69 -15.79 -25.05
C ILE A 216 10.39 -15.13 -25.49
N LEU A 217 9.58 -14.64 -24.55
CA LEU A 217 8.32 -13.97 -24.85
C LEU A 217 8.54 -12.70 -25.68
N GLU A 218 9.53 -11.88 -25.35
CA GLU A 218 9.90 -10.70 -26.15
C GLU A 218 10.30 -11.04 -27.58
N LYS A 219 11.03 -12.15 -27.78
CA LYS A 219 11.51 -12.55 -29.10
C LYS A 219 10.44 -13.22 -29.95
N LYS A 220 9.58 -14.04 -29.35
CA LYS A 220 8.67 -14.94 -30.10
C LYS A 220 7.18 -14.72 -29.83
N PHE A 221 6.80 -14.19 -28.67
CA PHE A 221 5.40 -14.13 -28.21
C PHE A 221 5.09 -12.77 -27.55
N ARG A 222 5.36 -11.66 -28.26
CA ARG A 222 5.21 -10.29 -27.73
C ARG A 222 3.83 -9.98 -27.18
N ASP A 223 2.78 -10.62 -27.72
CA ASP A 223 1.41 -10.44 -27.24
C ASP A 223 1.24 -10.90 -25.77
N VAL A 224 1.94 -11.95 -25.35
CA VAL A 224 1.83 -12.50 -23.98
C VAL A 224 2.39 -11.54 -22.93
N LEU A 225 3.29 -10.62 -23.31
CA LEU A 225 3.83 -9.59 -22.40
C LEU A 225 2.76 -8.64 -21.86
N LYS A 226 1.59 -8.59 -22.51
CA LYS A 226 0.43 -7.79 -22.11
C LYS A 226 -0.56 -8.56 -21.22
N LEU A 227 -0.10 -9.63 -20.58
CA LEU A 227 -0.94 -10.47 -19.71
C LEU A 227 -1.71 -9.66 -18.65
N GLU A 228 -1.11 -8.62 -18.08
CA GLU A 228 -1.77 -7.76 -17.08
C GLU A 228 -3.05 -7.08 -17.61
N GLU A 229 -3.13 -6.82 -18.92
CA GLU A 229 -4.33 -6.27 -19.56
C GLU A 229 -5.49 -7.29 -19.64
N ASP A 230 -5.19 -8.59 -19.67
CA ASP A 230 -6.19 -9.66 -19.74
C ASP A 230 -6.82 -9.98 -18.38
N ILE A 231 -6.10 -9.70 -17.29
CA ILE A 231 -6.48 -10.07 -15.91
C ILE A 231 -6.37 -8.89 -14.91
N PRO A 232 -6.96 -7.72 -15.20
CA PRO A 232 -6.82 -6.52 -14.36
C PRO A 232 -7.41 -6.64 -12.96
N HIS A 233 -8.44 -7.47 -12.74
CA HIS A 233 -9.11 -7.58 -11.44
C HIS A 233 -8.43 -8.55 -10.47
N VAL A 234 -7.43 -9.31 -10.91
CA VAL A 234 -6.73 -10.31 -10.09
C VAL A 234 -6.11 -9.68 -8.84
N ARG A 235 -5.51 -8.48 -8.94
CA ARG A 235 -4.91 -7.80 -7.78
C ARG A 235 -5.93 -7.45 -6.70
N GLU A 236 -7.13 -7.04 -7.09
CA GLU A 236 -8.19 -6.71 -6.13
C GLU A 236 -8.86 -7.97 -5.58
N ALA A 237 -9.03 -9.00 -6.41
CA ALA A 237 -9.54 -10.30 -5.97
C ALA A 237 -8.60 -11.00 -4.97
N ALA A 238 -7.28 -10.81 -5.12
CA ALA A 238 -6.27 -11.33 -4.20
C ALA A 238 -6.33 -10.71 -2.78
N LYS A 239 -7.05 -9.59 -2.61
CA LYS A 239 -7.27 -8.95 -1.30
C LYS A 239 -8.58 -9.39 -0.64
N VAL A 240 -9.43 -10.15 -1.33
CA VAL A 240 -10.75 -10.53 -0.84
C VAL A 240 -10.64 -11.75 0.06
N ASN A 241 -10.78 -11.51 1.37
CA ASN A 241 -11.00 -12.59 2.32
C ASN A 241 -12.47 -13.06 2.25
N MET A 242 -12.69 -14.32 1.86
CA MET A 242 -14.03 -14.89 1.75
C MET A 242 -14.72 -14.98 3.12
N GLY A 243 -14.02 -15.41 4.18
CA GLY A 243 -14.60 -15.59 5.51
C GLY A 243 -15.14 -14.29 6.12
N GLU A 244 -14.43 -13.18 5.92
CA GLU A 244 -14.94 -11.84 6.28
C GLU A 244 -16.15 -11.46 5.44
N LEU A 245 -16.11 -11.73 4.13
CA LEU A 245 -17.23 -11.44 3.23
C LEU A 245 -18.50 -12.24 3.63
N GLU A 246 -18.36 -13.50 4.06
CA GLU A 246 -19.49 -14.28 4.56
C GLU A 246 -20.07 -13.69 5.86
N LYS A 247 -19.21 -13.18 6.75
CA LYS A 247 -19.64 -12.49 7.98
C LYS A 247 -20.39 -11.21 7.66
N ASP A 248 -19.92 -10.41 6.70
CA ASP A 248 -20.57 -9.19 6.26
C ASP A 248 -21.97 -9.48 5.67
N MET A 249 -22.07 -10.50 4.81
CA MET A 249 -23.36 -10.98 4.28
C MET A 249 -24.30 -11.48 5.39
N GLY A 250 -23.76 -12.20 6.38
CA GLY A 250 -24.51 -12.67 7.54
C GLY A 250 -25.01 -11.53 8.43
N PHE A 251 -24.17 -10.51 8.64
CA PHE A 251 -24.53 -9.31 9.39
C PHE A 251 -25.66 -8.54 8.72
N LEU A 252 -25.58 -8.33 7.40
CA LEU A 252 -26.66 -7.72 6.62
C LEU A 252 -27.96 -8.52 6.74
N ARG A 253 -27.91 -9.84 6.54
CA ARG A 253 -29.08 -10.72 6.64
C ARG A 253 -29.74 -10.64 8.01
N ASN A 254 -28.94 -10.73 9.08
CA ASN A 254 -29.45 -10.73 10.44
C ASN A 254 -30.06 -9.36 10.79
N GLY A 255 -29.42 -8.26 10.37
CA GLY A 255 -29.97 -6.92 10.60
C GLY A 255 -31.32 -6.68 9.91
N LEU A 256 -31.55 -7.22 8.70
CA LEU A 256 -32.88 -7.18 8.07
C LEU A 256 -33.92 -7.95 8.88
N LYS A 257 -33.55 -9.14 9.41
CA LYS A 257 -34.44 -9.92 10.28
C LYS A 257 -34.76 -9.18 11.58
N GLU A 258 -33.81 -8.48 12.19
CA GLU A 258 -34.08 -7.64 13.36
C GLU A 258 -35.09 -6.54 13.04
N VAL A 259 -34.90 -5.84 11.91
CA VAL A 259 -35.82 -4.78 11.45
C VAL A 259 -37.21 -5.34 11.19
N GLU A 260 -37.31 -6.51 10.56
CA GLU A 260 -38.59 -7.18 10.29
C GLU A 260 -39.32 -7.56 11.59
N ARG A 261 -38.59 -8.13 12.58
CA ARG A 261 -39.14 -8.44 13.90
C ARG A 261 -39.67 -7.19 14.60
N GLU A 262 -38.94 -6.09 14.52
CA GLU A 262 -39.35 -4.83 15.16
C GLU A 262 -40.57 -4.19 14.47
N ILE A 263 -40.68 -4.31 13.15
CA ILE A 263 -41.87 -3.89 12.41
C ILE A 263 -43.10 -4.69 12.84
N GLU A 264 -42.96 -6.01 13.04
CA GLU A 264 -44.07 -6.84 13.49
C GLU A 264 -44.49 -6.51 14.93
N PHE A 265 -43.51 -6.28 15.81
CA PHE A 265 -43.79 -5.81 17.17
C PHE A 265 -44.64 -4.53 17.14
N HIS A 266 -44.17 -3.47 16.46
CA HIS A 266 -44.87 -2.19 16.39
C HIS A 266 -46.22 -2.26 15.68
N ARG A 267 -46.46 -3.25 14.80
CA ARG A 267 -47.76 -3.45 14.14
C ARG A 267 -48.87 -3.78 15.12
N SER A 268 -48.53 -4.47 16.21
CA SER A 268 -49.46 -4.87 17.26
C SER A 268 -49.69 -3.79 18.34
N GLN A 269 -48.92 -2.69 18.30
CA GLN A 269 -48.92 -1.66 19.33
C GLN A 269 -49.77 -0.44 18.92
N PRO A 270 -50.37 0.28 19.88
CA PRO A 270 -51.02 1.55 19.59
C PRO A 270 -50.00 2.57 19.08
N VAL A 271 -50.35 3.27 18.00
CA VAL A 271 -49.47 4.27 17.38
C VAL A 271 -49.46 5.54 18.24
N ALA A 272 -48.31 5.88 18.81
CA ALA A 272 -48.14 7.12 19.55
C ALA A 272 -48.15 8.34 18.63
N THR A 273 -48.59 9.49 19.13
CA THR A 273 -48.62 10.75 18.38
C THR A 273 -47.22 11.12 17.90
N GLY A 274 -47.04 11.29 16.58
CA GLY A 274 -45.75 11.64 15.98
C GLY A 274 -44.83 10.45 15.66
N ASP A 275 -45.24 9.22 15.99
CA ASP A 275 -44.51 8.00 15.65
C ASP A 275 -44.63 7.69 14.15
N ARG A 276 -43.49 7.67 13.45
CA ARG A 276 -43.40 7.32 12.03
C ARG A 276 -42.58 6.07 11.78
N PHE A 277 -42.35 5.24 12.80
CA PHE A 277 -41.57 4.01 12.67
C PHE A 277 -42.13 3.08 11.59
N LEU A 278 -43.39 2.67 11.71
CA LEU A 278 -44.01 1.73 10.79
C LEU A 278 -43.98 2.17 9.31
N PRO A 279 -44.45 3.39 8.93
CA PRO A 279 -44.43 3.78 7.53
C PRO A 279 -43.01 3.84 6.95
N VAL A 280 -42.06 4.42 7.69
CA VAL A 280 -40.67 4.58 7.21
C VAL A 280 -39.94 3.24 7.13
N MET A 281 -40.08 2.39 8.16
CA MET A 281 -39.36 1.12 8.22
C MET A 281 -39.96 0.05 7.30
N LYS A 282 -41.27 0.07 7.04
CA LYS A 282 -41.87 -0.81 6.03
C LYS A 282 -41.37 -0.50 4.62
N GLU A 283 -41.32 0.79 4.25
CA GLU A 283 -40.76 1.22 2.96
C GLU A 283 -39.28 0.82 2.85
N PHE A 284 -38.50 1.10 3.89
CA PHE A 284 -37.10 0.71 3.96
C PHE A 284 -36.93 -0.81 3.83
N LEU A 285 -37.66 -1.63 4.60
CA LEU A 285 -37.56 -3.09 4.55
C LEU A 285 -37.86 -3.61 3.14
N SER A 286 -38.91 -3.11 2.49
CA SER A 286 -39.26 -3.51 1.12
C SER A 286 -38.11 -3.24 0.14
N SER A 287 -37.51 -2.05 0.20
CA SER A 287 -36.38 -1.69 -0.69
C SER A 287 -35.10 -2.45 -0.32
N ALA A 288 -34.80 -2.56 0.97
CA ALA A 288 -33.58 -3.19 1.47
C ALA A 288 -33.57 -4.70 1.22
N THR A 289 -34.71 -5.39 1.39
CA THR A 289 -34.83 -6.82 1.06
C THR A 289 -34.61 -7.08 -0.43
N CYS A 290 -35.14 -6.24 -1.32
CA CYS A 290 -34.89 -6.36 -2.76
C CYS A 290 -33.39 -6.22 -3.08
N ARG A 291 -32.75 -5.17 -2.57
CA ARG A 291 -31.32 -4.91 -2.80
C ARG A 291 -30.41 -5.96 -2.18
N PHE A 292 -30.77 -6.48 -1.01
CA PHE A 292 -30.02 -7.54 -0.36
C PHE A 292 -30.16 -8.86 -1.12
N SER A 293 -31.36 -9.19 -1.64
CA SER A 293 -31.57 -10.35 -2.50
C SER A 293 -30.69 -10.31 -3.75
N GLU A 294 -30.62 -9.16 -4.43
CA GLU A 294 -29.73 -8.96 -5.58
C GLU A 294 -28.25 -9.18 -5.19
N LEU A 295 -27.85 -8.73 -4.00
CA LEU A 295 -26.49 -8.93 -3.48
C LEU A 295 -26.22 -10.40 -3.14
N GLU A 296 -27.19 -11.12 -2.56
CA GLU A 296 -27.10 -12.55 -2.28
C GLU A 296 -26.97 -13.37 -3.56
N ASP A 297 -27.73 -13.03 -4.60
CA ASP A 297 -27.63 -13.68 -5.92
C ASP A 297 -26.24 -13.46 -6.53
N LEU A 298 -25.71 -12.22 -6.47
CA LEU A 298 -24.35 -11.92 -6.92
C LEU A 298 -23.30 -12.69 -6.10
N PHE A 299 -23.48 -12.78 -4.80
CA PHE A 299 -22.58 -13.52 -3.91
C PHE A 299 -22.57 -15.02 -4.24
N GLN A 300 -23.73 -15.61 -4.54
CA GLN A 300 -23.82 -17.02 -4.92
C GLN A 300 -23.27 -17.30 -6.32
N ASP A 301 -23.48 -16.40 -7.29
CA ASP A 301 -22.85 -16.49 -8.62
C ASP A 301 -21.32 -16.36 -8.49
N MET A 302 -20.83 -15.44 -7.66
CA MET A 302 -19.41 -15.27 -7.37
C MET A 302 -18.78 -16.54 -6.81
N LYS A 303 -19.39 -17.19 -5.81
CA LYS A 303 -18.93 -18.50 -5.29
C LYS A 303 -18.87 -19.57 -6.39
N THR A 304 -19.89 -19.62 -7.23
CA THR A 304 -19.97 -20.61 -8.33
C THR A 304 -18.89 -20.38 -9.38
N ARG A 305 -18.61 -19.11 -9.73
CA ARG A 305 -17.56 -18.74 -10.68
C ARG A 305 -16.17 -19.00 -10.12
N PHE A 306 -15.97 -18.71 -8.83
CA PHE A 306 -14.74 -19.01 -8.14
C PHE A 306 -14.46 -20.52 -8.12
N ASP A 307 -15.42 -21.35 -7.71
CA ASP A 307 -15.27 -22.82 -7.73
C ASP A 307 -14.89 -23.34 -9.12
N ARG A 308 -15.54 -22.82 -10.18
CA ARG A 308 -15.21 -23.18 -11.56
C ARG A 308 -13.79 -22.76 -11.95
N ALA A 309 -13.35 -21.56 -11.55
CA ALA A 309 -12.01 -21.08 -11.81
C ALA A 309 -10.96 -21.94 -11.09
N VAL A 310 -11.16 -22.23 -9.80
CA VAL A 310 -10.27 -23.09 -9.01
C VAL A 310 -10.12 -24.47 -9.66
N ARG A 311 -11.24 -25.11 -10.04
CA ARG A 311 -11.22 -26.41 -10.73
C ARG A 311 -10.52 -26.37 -12.09
N LEU A 312 -10.66 -25.28 -12.84
CA LEU A 312 -10.02 -25.11 -14.15
C LEU A 312 -8.50 -25.17 -14.04
N PHE A 313 -7.92 -24.66 -12.96
CA PHE A 313 -6.47 -24.70 -12.70
C PHE A 313 -6.03 -25.92 -11.87
N GLY A 314 -6.93 -26.86 -11.60
CA GLY A 314 -6.62 -28.13 -10.94
C GLY A 314 -6.41 -28.04 -9.43
N GLU A 315 -6.77 -26.92 -8.80
CA GLU A 315 -6.70 -26.74 -7.34
C GLU A 315 -7.99 -27.25 -6.65
N ASP A 316 -7.90 -27.51 -5.34
CA ASP A 316 -9.02 -28.04 -4.55
C ASP A 316 -9.84 -26.90 -3.92
N ASN A 317 -11.09 -26.76 -4.34
CA ASN A 317 -12.01 -25.72 -3.87
C ASN A 317 -12.45 -25.87 -2.41
N SER A 318 -12.18 -27.01 -1.75
CA SER A 318 -12.49 -27.17 -0.33
C SER A 318 -11.49 -26.47 0.60
N THR A 319 -10.30 -26.13 0.09
CA THR A 319 -9.19 -25.63 0.92
C THR A 319 -8.74 -24.23 0.53
N ILE A 320 -8.84 -23.85 -0.75
CA ILE A 320 -8.28 -22.61 -1.25
C ILE A 320 -9.29 -21.46 -1.22
N GLN A 321 -8.86 -20.31 -0.69
CA GLN A 321 -9.63 -19.08 -0.62
C GLN A 321 -9.27 -18.14 -1.79
N PRO A 322 -10.10 -17.13 -2.13
CA PRO A 322 -9.82 -16.21 -3.23
C PRO A 322 -8.50 -15.43 -3.07
N ASP A 323 -8.20 -14.97 -1.86
CA ASP A 323 -6.94 -14.29 -1.52
C ASP A 323 -5.72 -15.18 -1.81
N ASP A 324 -5.76 -16.45 -1.41
CA ASP A 324 -4.70 -17.41 -1.73
C ASP A 324 -4.62 -17.72 -3.23
N PHE A 325 -5.76 -18.01 -3.86
CA PHE A 325 -5.81 -18.42 -5.27
C PHE A 325 -5.37 -17.30 -6.22
N TYR A 326 -5.96 -16.12 -6.09
CA TYR A 326 -5.58 -14.95 -6.90
C TYR A 326 -4.25 -14.36 -6.47
N GLY A 327 -3.86 -14.52 -5.20
CA GLY A 327 -2.54 -14.14 -4.70
C GLY A 327 -1.40 -14.85 -5.43
N ILE A 328 -1.59 -16.09 -5.90
CA ILE A 328 -0.60 -16.79 -6.73
C ILE A 328 -0.37 -16.04 -8.04
N PHE A 329 -1.43 -15.60 -8.72
CA PHE A 329 -1.35 -14.84 -9.96
C PHE A 329 -0.79 -13.44 -9.74
N ASP A 330 -1.19 -12.75 -8.67
CA ASP A 330 -0.70 -11.40 -8.35
C ASP A 330 0.81 -11.40 -8.04
N ALA A 331 1.27 -12.37 -7.24
CA ALA A 331 2.69 -12.56 -6.97
C ALA A 331 3.47 -12.86 -8.26
N PHE A 332 2.91 -13.70 -9.14
CA PHE A 332 3.53 -14.01 -10.43
C PHE A 332 3.60 -12.78 -11.33
N LEU A 333 2.51 -12.01 -11.45
CA LEU A 333 2.47 -10.78 -12.25
C LEU A 333 3.50 -9.77 -11.77
N THR A 334 3.64 -9.61 -10.46
CA THR A 334 4.65 -8.73 -9.85
C THR A 334 6.05 -9.17 -10.24
N ALA A 335 6.39 -10.45 -10.00
CA ALA A 335 7.70 -10.99 -10.38
C ALA A 335 7.96 -10.94 -11.90
N PHE A 336 6.91 -11.12 -12.72
CA PHE A 336 6.99 -11.06 -14.17
C PHE A 336 7.31 -9.65 -14.68
N ILE A 337 6.68 -8.63 -14.11
CA ILE A 337 6.94 -7.22 -14.45
C ILE A 337 8.35 -6.82 -14.00
N GLU A 338 8.77 -7.22 -12.81
CA GLU A 338 10.13 -6.99 -12.29
C GLU A 338 11.18 -7.64 -13.20
N ALA A 339 11.00 -8.93 -13.55
CA ALA A 339 11.92 -9.63 -14.44
C ALA A 339 12.01 -9.01 -15.85
N ARG A 340 10.90 -8.44 -16.35
CA ARG A 340 10.89 -7.68 -17.61
C ARG A 340 11.72 -6.41 -17.50
N GLN A 341 11.52 -5.63 -16.43
CA GLN A 341 12.27 -4.41 -16.20
C GLN A 341 13.78 -4.70 -16.01
N ASP A 342 14.10 -5.78 -15.30
CA ASP A 342 15.47 -6.23 -15.09
C ASP A 342 16.13 -6.68 -16.40
N ASN A 343 15.41 -7.39 -17.27
CA ASN A 343 15.91 -7.74 -18.60
C ASN A 343 16.23 -6.51 -19.45
N GLU A 344 15.34 -5.51 -19.47
CA GLU A 344 15.58 -4.25 -20.18
C GLU A 344 16.82 -3.53 -19.64
N ASN A 345 16.98 -3.49 -18.31
CA ASN A 345 18.14 -2.90 -17.65
C ASN A 345 19.43 -3.65 -18.00
N MET A 346 19.40 -4.98 -17.97
CA MET A 346 20.55 -5.82 -18.32
C MET A 346 20.93 -5.66 -19.80
N LYS A 347 19.95 -5.55 -20.69
CA LYS A 347 20.18 -5.29 -22.12
C LYS A 347 20.83 -3.94 -22.35
N ARG A 348 20.29 -2.87 -21.74
CA ARG A 348 20.86 -1.52 -21.82
C ARG A 348 22.31 -1.48 -21.32
N ARG A 349 22.60 -2.13 -20.18
CA ARG A 349 23.96 -2.21 -19.63
C ARG A 349 24.91 -2.93 -20.58
N ARG A 350 24.50 -4.06 -21.17
CA ARG A 350 25.31 -4.79 -22.15
C ARG A 350 25.62 -3.95 -23.39
N GLU A 351 24.63 -3.22 -23.92
CA GLU A 351 24.82 -2.32 -25.06
C GLU A 351 25.78 -1.15 -24.75
N GLU A 352 25.72 -0.60 -23.53
CA GLU A 352 26.66 0.44 -23.08
C GLU A 352 28.08 -0.10 -22.89
N GLU A 353 28.23 -1.29 -22.30
CA GLU A 353 29.51 -1.96 -22.12
C GLU A 353 30.14 -2.34 -23.47
N GLU A 354 29.35 -2.84 -24.42
CA GLU A 354 29.81 -3.14 -25.78
C GLU A 354 30.25 -1.87 -26.52
N LYS A 355 29.48 -0.78 -26.44
CA LYS A 355 29.88 0.52 -27.01
C LYS A 355 31.19 1.03 -26.41
N ARG A 356 31.37 0.90 -25.09
CA ARG A 356 32.63 1.29 -24.41
C ARG A 356 33.78 0.41 -24.85
N ALA A 357 33.59 -0.91 -24.95
CA ALA A 357 34.61 -1.84 -25.41
C ALA A 357 35.04 -1.58 -26.86
N VAL A 358 34.09 -1.28 -27.76
CA VAL A 358 34.38 -0.89 -29.14
C VAL A 358 35.18 0.41 -29.19
N GLN A 359 34.76 1.44 -28.44
CA GLN A 359 35.50 2.71 -28.36
C GLN A 359 36.92 2.54 -27.80
N GLU A 360 37.09 1.72 -26.76
CA GLU A 360 38.39 1.42 -26.17
C GLU A 360 39.28 0.63 -27.14
N ALA A 361 38.72 -0.36 -27.84
CA ALA A 361 39.43 -1.14 -28.85
C ALA A 361 39.87 -0.27 -30.04
N GLU A 362 39.01 0.65 -30.50
CA GLU A 362 39.33 1.58 -31.57
C GLU A 362 40.43 2.57 -31.13
N LEU A 363 40.36 3.11 -29.91
CA LEU A 363 41.40 3.97 -29.35
C LEU A 363 42.74 3.22 -29.20
N LYS A 364 42.72 1.96 -28.75
CA LYS A 364 43.92 1.10 -28.68
C LYS A 364 44.51 0.82 -30.06
N LYS A 365 43.67 0.59 -31.08
CA LYS A 365 44.13 0.40 -32.46
C LYS A 365 44.80 1.67 -32.99
N ARG A 366 44.16 2.84 -32.85
CA ARG A 366 44.71 4.14 -33.29
C ARG A 366 46.01 4.51 -32.57
N THR A 367 46.12 4.19 -31.28
CA THR A 367 47.37 4.42 -30.52
C THR A 367 48.49 3.47 -30.95
N MET A 368 48.18 2.20 -31.27
CA MET A 368 49.16 1.25 -31.81
C MET A 368 49.61 1.64 -33.23
N GLU A 369 48.70 2.07 -34.10
CA GLU A 369 49.03 2.58 -35.44
C GLU A 369 49.96 3.80 -35.36
N ARG A 370 49.70 4.74 -34.45
CA ARG A 370 50.59 5.88 -34.19
C ARG A 370 51.97 5.44 -33.70
N LYS A 371 52.05 4.46 -32.79
CA LYS A 371 53.33 3.91 -32.31
C LYS A 371 54.10 3.23 -33.44
N ASN A 372 53.45 2.38 -34.23
CA ASN A 372 54.09 1.70 -35.36
C ASN A 372 54.55 2.68 -36.44
N SER A 373 53.76 3.71 -36.74
CA SER A 373 54.16 4.79 -37.64
C SER A 373 55.37 5.54 -37.10
N ARG A 374 55.37 5.87 -35.80
CA ARG A 374 56.50 6.54 -35.14
C ARG A 374 57.76 5.69 -35.15
N ASP A 375 57.67 4.41 -34.81
CA ASP A 375 58.80 3.48 -34.77
C ASP A 375 59.34 3.22 -36.19
N GLY A 376 58.46 3.18 -37.21
CA GLY A 376 58.86 3.12 -38.63
C GLY A 376 59.61 4.38 -39.10
N ILE A 377 59.18 5.57 -38.68
CA ILE A 377 59.89 6.83 -38.96
C ILE A 377 61.25 6.85 -38.24
N LEU A 378 61.31 6.47 -36.96
CA LEU A 378 62.56 6.40 -36.18
C LEU A 378 63.55 5.39 -36.75
N ALA A 379 63.09 4.23 -37.22
CA ALA A 379 63.95 3.22 -37.86
C ALA A 379 64.53 3.69 -39.20
N LYS A 380 63.74 4.41 -40.02
CA LYS A 380 64.23 5.03 -41.26
C LYS A 380 65.29 6.10 -40.97
N VAL A 381 65.07 6.96 -39.98
CA VAL A 381 66.04 7.98 -39.54
C VAL A 381 67.34 7.33 -39.01
N GLY A 382 67.23 6.27 -38.21
CA GLY A 382 68.38 5.52 -37.71
C GLY A 382 69.24 4.91 -38.84
N ASN A 383 68.60 4.38 -39.89
CA ASN A 383 69.29 3.84 -41.05
C ASN A 383 69.94 4.94 -41.91
N SER A 384 69.29 6.10 -42.10
CA SER A 384 69.89 7.24 -42.82
C SER A 384 71.09 7.84 -42.06
N LEU A 385 71.06 7.91 -40.73
CA LEU A 385 72.22 8.29 -39.92
C LEU A 385 73.36 7.27 -40.02
N LYS A 386 73.03 5.97 -40.03
CA LYS A 386 74.03 4.90 -40.17
C LYS A 386 74.68 4.90 -41.55
N ASN A 387 73.91 5.12 -42.62
CA ASN A 387 74.43 5.27 -43.99
C ASN A 387 75.19 6.59 -44.19
N GLY A 388 74.87 7.65 -43.43
CA GLY A 388 75.64 8.89 -43.41
C GLY A 388 77.00 8.76 -42.70
N LEU A 389 77.12 7.84 -41.72
CA LEU A 389 78.36 7.57 -40.98
C LEU A 389 79.29 6.57 -41.68
N THR A 390 78.81 5.83 -42.68
CA THR A 390 79.62 4.87 -43.48
C THR A 390 80.25 5.47 -44.74
N ASN A 391 79.98 6.75 -45.06
CA ASN A 391 80.58 7.43 -46.21
C ASN A 391 81.80 8.31 -45.84
N GLY A 392 82.67 7.78 -44.99
CA GLY A 392 84.08 8.12 -44.98
C GLY A 392 84.85 7.01 -45.68
N LEU A 393 85.45 7.32 -46.84
CA LEU A 393 86.27 6.47 -47.73
C LEU A 393 85.56 5.90 -48.97
N SER A 394 85.31 6.73 -49.98
CA SER A 394 85.81 6.53 -51.37
C SER A 394 85.15 7.50 -52.34
N ALA A 395 85.97 8.00 -53.27
CA ALA A 395 85.62 9.02 -54.25
C ALA A 395 84.91 8.44 -55.49
N GLY A 396 83.99 9.24 -56.06
CA GLY A 396 83.68 9.25 -57.49
C GLY A 396 82.37 8.58 -57.90
N GLY A 397 81.38 9.38 -58.29
CA GLY A 397 80.21 8.92 -59.05
C GLY A 397 78.93 9.68 -58.73
N ARG A 398 78.52 10.58 -59.63
CA ARG A 398 77.28 11.36 -59.58
C ARG A 398 76.08 10.55 -60.09
N GLU A 399 74.92 10.87 -59.49
CA GLU A 399 73.53 10.81 -59.98
C GLU A 399 72.58 9.73 -59.40
N SER A 400 71.90 10.10 -58.31
CA SER A 400 70.46 9.93 -58.14
C SER A 400 69.97 10.92 -57.06
N SER A 401 69.68 12.15 -57.49
CA SER A 401 69.08 13.19 -56.65
C SER A 401 67.57 13.16 -56.84
N GLY A 402 66.86 12.39 -56.01
CA GLY A 402 65.40 12.30 -56.03
C GLY A 402 64.77 12.12 -54.65
N ASP A 403 65.27 11.21 -53.80
CA ASP A 403 64.52 10.77 -52.61
C ASP A 403 64.87 11.48 -51.29
N ALA A 404 66.08 12.02 -51.13
CA ALA A 404 66.50 12.59 -49.84
C ALA A 404 65.74 13.86 -49.43
N LYS A 405 65.14 14.59 -50.38
CA LYS A 405 64.39 15.82 -50.10
C LYS A 405 62.99 15.54 -49.55
N GLY A 406 62.32 14.48 -50.02
CA GLY A 406 61.04 14.03 -49.47
C GLY A 406 61.19 13.45 -48.06
N GLU A 407 62.27 12.70 -47.82
CA GLU A 407 62.56 12.11 -46.50
C GLU A 407 62.87 13.16 -45.41
N PHE A 408 63.54 14.26 -45.78
CA PHE A 408 63.75 15.39 -44.87
C PHE A 408 62.46 16.19 -44.63
N ASP A 409 61.65 16.42 -45.67
CA ASP A 409 60.37 17.14 -45.53
C ASP A 409 59.36 16.33 -44.69
N ASP A 410 59.36 15.00 -44.79
CA ASP A 410 58.57 14.11 -43.94
C ASP A 410 59.02 14.17 -42.47
N LEU A 411 60.33 14.27 -42.20
CA LEU A 411 60.88 14.45 -40.86
C LEU A 411 60.51 15.82 -40.28
N ILE A 412 60.59 16.88 -41.10
CA ILE A 412 60.20 18.24 -40.71
C ILE A 412 58.69 18.33 -40.50
N SER A 413 57.89 17.64 -41.31
CA SER A 413 56.44 17.53 -41.14
C SER A 413 56.09 16.80 -39.85
N ALA A 414 56.76 15.68 -39.54
CA ALA A 414 56.60 14.94 -38.28
C ALA A 414 57.06 15.74 -37.03
N LEU A 415 58.11 16.56 -37.16
CA LEU A 415 58.57 17.48 -36.11
C LEU A 415 57.61 18.67 -35.91
N ARG A 416 57.02 19.20 -36.99
CA ARG A 416 56.09 20.34 -36.97
C ARG A 416 54.69 19.94 -36.49
N THR A 417 54.24 18.73 -36.79
CA THR A 417 52.98 18.14 -36.28
C THR A 417 53.12 17.62 -34.85
N GLY A 418 54.34 17.41 -34.37
CA GLY A 418 54.64 16.97 -33.00
C GLY A 418 54.61 15.45 -32.81
N ASP A 419 54.42 14.67 -33.88
CA ASP A 419 54.32 13.21 -33.85
C ASP A 419 55.62 12.51 -33.40
N VAL A 420 56.77 13.20 -33.54
CA VAL A 420 58.09 12.71 -33.06
C VAL A 420 58.19 12.76 -31.52
N PHE A 421 57.52 13.72 -30.89
CA PHE A 421 57.53 13.90 -29.44
C PHE A 421 56.31 13.18 -28.85
N GLY A 422 56.49 11.92 -28.46
CA GLY A 422 55.42 11.12 -27.83
C GLY A 422 54.82 11.74 -26.54
N GLU A 423 53.90 11.02 -25.91
CA GLU A 423 53.14 11.42 -24.69
C GLU A 423 53.94 12.01 -23.52
N ASP A 424 55.27 11.90 -23.52
CA ASP A 424 56.15 12.48 -22.50
C ASP A 424 56.16 14.02 -22.49
N MET A 425 55.84 14.69 -23.60
CA MET A 425 55.67 16.15 -23.64
C MET A 425 54.37 16.62 -22.93
N ALA A 426 53.32 15.79 -22.95
CA ALA A 426 52.08 16.08 -22.22
C ALA A 426 52.27 15.96 -20.70
N LYS A 427 53.14 15.04 -20.26
CA LYS A 427 53.58 14.95 -18.86
C LYS A 427 54.47 16.14 -18.46
N PHE A 428 55.33 16.62 -19.37
CA PHE A 428 56.17 17.81 -19.13
C PHE A 428 55.36 19.12 -19.02
N LYS A 429 54.27 19.28 -19.78
CA LYS A 429 53.37 20.45 -19.69
C LYS A 429 52.50 20.45 -18.42
N ARG A 430 52.09 19.30 -17.89
CA ARG A 430 51.39 19.21 -16.58
C ARG A 430 52.31 19.58 -15.41
N SER A 431 53.61 19.27 -15.50
CA SER A 431 54.60 19.60 -14.46
C SER A 431 54.84 21.12 -14.29
N ARG A 432 54.80 21.91 -15.37
CA ARG A 432 55.03 23.36 -15.31
C ARG A 432 53.87 24.19 -14.76
N LYS A 433 52.66 23.65 -14.63
CA LYS A 433 51.51 24.38 -14.06
C LYS A 433 51.36 24.21 -12.53
N SER A 434 52.22 23.40 -11.91
CA SER A 434 52.21 23.14 -10.45
C SER A 434 53.26 23.92 -9.64
N ARG A 435 54.09 24.76 -10.28
CA ARG A 435 55.08 25.58 -9.59
C ARG A 435 54.91 27.05 -9.98
N ILE A 436 53.87 27.68 -9.44
CA ILE A 436 53.74 29.09 -9.03
C ILE A 436 52.30 29.25 -8.53
N SER A 437 52.12 29.05 -7.21
CA SER A 437 51.34 29.90 -6.30
C SER A 437 51.06 29.11 -5.02
N SER A 438 51.78 29.51 -3.98
CA SER A 438 51.51 29.21 -2.58
C SER A 438 50.33 30.02 -2.07
N ASN A 439 49.32 29.38 -1.49
CA ASN A 439 48.81 29.67 -0.14
C ASN A 439 47.48 28.96 0.15
N GLY A 440 47.40 28.34 1.33
CA GLY A 440 46.15 28.22 2.09
C GLY A 440 45.50 26.84 2.14
N ASN A 441 45.46 26.32 3.37
CA ASN A 441 44.61 25.24 3.90
C ASN A 441 44.93 23.78 3.57
N SER A 442 45.58 23.14 4.55
CA SER A 442 45.36 21.73 4.93
C SER A 442 44.21 21.68 5.97
N PRO A 443 43.47 20.56 6.17
CA PRO A 443 44.06 19.35 6.76
C PRO A 443 43.45 18.02 6.19
N PRO A 444 43.68 16.81 6.74
CA PRO A 444 44.34 15.73 6.00
C PRO A 444 43.50 14.43 5.86
N HIS A 445 44.06 13.48 5.07
CA HIS A 445 44.16 12.02 5.27
C HIS A 445 43.41 11.37 6.47
N MET A 446 42.92 10.12 6.48
CA MET A 446 43.05 8.93 5.62
C MET A 446 42.07 7.84 6.11
N ASN A 447 41.73 6.96 5.18
CA ASN A 447 41.39 5.53 5.26
C ASN A 447 41.17 4.77 6.61
N SER A 448 40.15 3.92 6.49
CA SER A 448 40.11 2.47 6.73
C SER A 448 39.84 1.90 8.13
N LEU A 449 38.67 1.24 8.16
CA LEU A 449 38.39 -0.14 8.59
C LEU A 449 38.39 -0.49 10.08
N ASN A 450 37.50 -1.45 10.37
CA ASN A 450 37.21 -2.15 11.63
C ASN A 450 36.37 -1.32 12.62
N ARG A 451 35.45 -1.85 13.42
CA ARG A 451 34.84 -3.16 13.71
C ARG A 451 34.01 -2.88 14.99
N GLU A 452 32.95 -3.66 15.21
CA GLU A 452 32.21 -3.90 16.48
C GLU A 452 32.82 -3.25 17.75
N ASP A 453 32.09 -2.60 18.66
CA ASP A 453 30.91 -3.09 19.37
C ASP A 453 30.43 -2.02 20.39
N SER A 454 29.17 -2.15 20.84
CA SER A 454 28.70 -1.83 22.20
C SER A 454 28.43 -0.39 22.70
N ARG A 455 27.13 -0.20 23.01
CA ARG A 455 26.54 0.37 24.25
C ARG A 455 26.58 1.88 24.51
N GLU A 456 25.38 2.50 24.46
CA GLU A 456 24.71 3.23 25.58
C GLU A 456 23.35 3.76 25.07
N ARG A 457 22.21 3.18 25.45
CA ARG A 457 21.46 3.36 26.72
C ARG A 457 20.99 4.81 26.92
N VAL A 458 19.96 5.22 26.14
CA VAL A 458 19.10 6.36 26.51
C VAL A 458 18.08 5.87 27.54
N LEU A 459 18.20 6.44 28.73
CA LEU A 459 17.26 6.34 29.83
C LEU A 459 15.93 6.98 29.45
N SER A 460 14.85 6.21 29.45
CA SER A 460 13.54 6.72 29.84
C SER A 460 12.91 5.72 30.81
N ASN A 461 12.78 6.18 32.05
CA ASN A 461 12.26 5.46 33.19
C ASN A 461 10.81 5.92 33.40
N SER A 462 9.85 5.00 33.34
CA SER A 462 8.68 4.96 34.25
C SER A 462 7.84 3.73 33.91
N ARG A 463 7.98 2.68 34.71
CA ARG A 463 7.09 2.33 35.84
C ARG A 463 5.74 1.76 35.40
N ARG A 464 5.65 0.43 35.43
CA ARG A 464 4.50 -0.29 35.98
C ARG A 464 5.02 -1.37 36.93
N GLY A 465 4.54 -1.32 38.16
CA GLY A 465 4.68 -2.38 39.14
C GLY A 465 3.30 -2.71 39.67
N GLN A 466 3.05 -4.03 39.71
CA GLN A 466 1.91 -4.77 40.24
C GLN A 466 0.67 -4.85 39.35
#